data_AF-A0AAW5JU65-F1
#
_entry.id   AF-A0AAW5JU65-F1
#
_cell.length_a   1.000
_cell.length_b   1.000
_cell.length_c   1.000
_cell.angle_alpha   90.00
_cell.angle_beta   90.00
_cell.angle_gamma   90.00
#
_symmetry.space_group_name_H-M   'P 1'
#
loop_
_entity.id
_entity.type
_entity.pdbx_description
1 polymer ?
#
loop_
_entity_poly.entity_id
_entity_poly.type
_entity_poly.pdbx_seq_one_letter_code
_entity_poly.pdbx_strand_id
1 'polypeptide(L)'
;QEETLKIPMEQTNPDQWEYQILVRMMCKHHIIFVSDPSARQFVEDMKLEYAPDLETALDRAYALKGKDAHTVVIPNGISVIVEE
;
A
#
# COMPACT_ATOMS: atom_id res chain seq x y z
N GLN A 1 -15.74 4.67 4.43
CA GLN A 1 -15.17 4.07 3.20
C GLN A 1 -15.96 4.48 1.94
N GLU A 2 -17.30 4.58 1.98
CA GLU A 2 -18.14 5.02 0.83
C GLU A 2 -18.19 6.53 0.55
N GLU A 3 -17.82 7.38 1.50
CA GLU A 3 -18.05 8.84 1.39
C GLU A 3 -17.22 9.47 0.27
N THR A 4 -15.99 9.02 0.05
CA THR A 4 -15.06 9.74 -0.82
C THR A 4 -15.38 9.64 -2.30
N LEU A 5 -16.10 8.60 -2.74
CA LEU A 5 -16.51 8.43 -4.14
C LEU A 5 -17.72 9.31 -4.52
N LYS A 6 -18.37 9.93 -3.53
CA LYS A 6 -19.63 10.67 -3.70
C LYS A 6 -19.47 12.19 -3.61
N ILE A 7 -18.26 12.69 -3.38
CA ILE A 7 -17.99 14.13 -3.18
C ILE A 7 -17.76 14.80 -4.55
N PRO A 8 -18.52 15.84 -4.92
CA PRO A 8 -18.31 16.63 -6.13
C PRO A 8 -16.89 17.21 -6.21
N MET A 9 -16.37 17.42 -7.42
CA MET A 9 -15.02 17.96 -7.62
C MET A 9 -14.79 19.30 -6.90
N GLU A 10 -15.80 20.16 -6.79
CA GLU A 10 -15.65 21.45 -6.10
C GLU A 10 -15.60 21.33 -4.56
N GLN A 11 -15.82 20.13 -4.02
CA GLN A 11 -15.88 19.87 -2.57
C GLN A 11 -14.78 18.91 -2.10
N THR A 12 -13.78 18.63 -2.94
CA THR A 12 -12.68 17.75 -2.57
C THR A 12 -11.87 18.34 -1.43
N ASN A 13 -11.68 17.57 -0.36
CA ASN A 13 -10.78 17.93 0.71
C ASN A 13 -9.32 17.90 0.23
N PRO A 14 -8.41 18.65 0.89
CA PRO A 14 -6.98 18.49 0.67
C PRO A 14 -6.56 17.01 0.74
N ASP A 15 -5.65 16.62 -0.15
CA ASP A 15 -5.09 15.26 -0.28
C ASP A 15 -6.12 14.14 -0.56
N GLN A 16 -7.35 14.51 -0.96
CA GLN A 16 -8.42 13.54 -1.18
C GLN A 16 -8.11 12.47 -2.22
N TRP A 17 -7.55 12.88 -3.34
CA TRP A 17 -7.23 11.97 -4.44
C TRP A 17 -6.14 10.96 -4.05
N GLU A 18 -5.16 11.37 -3.23
CA GLU A 18 -4.05 10.52 -2.81
C GLU A 18 -4.56 9.36 -1.93
N TYR A 19 -5.34 9.68 -0.89
CA TYR A 19 -5.87 8.63 -0.01
C TYR A 19 -6.96 7.80 -0.70
N GLN A 20 -7.69 8.34 -1.69
CA GLN A 20 -8.61 7.54 -2.51
C GLN A 20 -7.87 6.41 -3.26
N ILE A 21 -6.70 6.72 -3.84
CA ILE A 21 -5.88 5.73 -4.53
C ILE A 21 -5.39 4.68 -3.53
N LEU A 22 -4.88 5.10 -2.37
CA LEU A 22 -4.40 4.18 -1.35
C LEU A 22 -5.51 3.25 -0.84
N VAL A 23 -6.68 3.80 -0.50
CA VAL A 23 -7.83 3.01 -0.04
C VAL A 23 -8.26 2.00 -1.09
N ARG A 24 -8.28 2.38 -2.37
CA ARG A 24 -8.59 1.45 -3.47
C ARG A 24 -7.61 0.27 -3.53
N MET A 25 -6.32 0.49 -3.26
CA MET A 25 -5.32 -0.57 -3.19
C MET A 25 -5.54 -1.45 -1.95
N MET A 26 -5.76 -0.85 -0.78
CA MET A 26 -6.02 -1.57 0.48
C MET A 26 -7.27 -2.44 0.43
N CYS A 27 -8.30 -2.05 -0.34
CA CYS A 27 -9.51 -2.87 -0.53
C CYS A 27 -9.24 -4.18 -1.29
N LYS A 28 -8.17 -4.26 -2.08
CA LYS A 28 -7.88 -5.39 -2.97
C LYS A 28 -6.62 -6.16 -2.58
N HIS A 29 -5.70 -5.51 -1.89
CA HIS A 29 -4.36 -6.02 -1.63
C HIS A 29 -3.97 -5.80 -0.16
N HIS A 30 -3.25 -6.77 0.39
CA HIS A 30 -2.56 -6.61 1.66
C HIS A 30 -1.23 -5.90 1.40
N ILE A 31 -1.04 -4.73 2.01
CA ILE A 31 0.13 -3.86 1.77
C ILE A 31 1.05 -3.90 2.98
N ILE A 32 2.29 -4.37 2.75
CA ILE A 32 3.37 -4.32 3.71
C ILE A 32 4.31 -3.19 3.30
N PHE A 33 4.49 -2.20 4.18
CA PHE A 33 5.27 -1.00 3.96
C PHE A 33 6.62 -1.11 4.68
N VAL A 34 7.70 -1.14 3.91
CA VAL A 34 9.07 -1.19 4.44
C VAL A 34 9.59 0.24 4.60
N SER A 35 9.97 0.62 5.82
CA SER A 35 10.44 1.97 6.13
C SER A 35 11.32 1.99 7.37
N ASP A 36 12.00 3.12 7.61
CA ASP A 36 12.69 3.37 8.87
C ASP A 36 11.75 3.23 10.09
N PRO A 37 12.25 2.76 11.25
CA PRO A 37 11.44 2.59 12.46
C PRO A 37 10.73 3.84 12.97
N SER A 38 11.24 5.04 12.65
CA SER A 38 10.59 6.31 12.99
C SER A 38 9.22 6.48 12.33
N ALA A 39 8.99 5.84 11.18
CA ALA A 39 7.74 5.90 10.44
C ALA A 39 6.68 4.88 10.92
N ARG A 40 7.03 3.97 11.83
CA ARG A 40 6.16 2.85 12.23
C ARG A 40 4.76 3.30 12.66
N GLN A 41 4.68 4.26 13.58
CA GLN A 41 3.39 4.71 14.10
C GLN A 41 2.53 5.33 13.00
N PHE A 42 3.14 6.13 12.13
CA PHE A 42 2.47 6.75 10.99
C PHE A 42 1.90 5.70 10.02
N VAL A 43 2.70 4.68 9.67
CA VAL A 43 2.28 3.58 8.78
C VAL A 43 1.11 2.79 9.40
N GLU A 44 1.21 2.44 10.68
CA GLU A 44 0.16 1.71 11.41
C GLU A 44 -1.12 2.54 11.57
N ASP A 45 -1.00 3.86 11.79
CA ASP A 45 -2.14 4.79 11.84
C ASP A 45 -2.89 4.85 10.50
N MET A 46 -2.15 4.78 9.39
CA MET A 46 -2.69 4.65 8.02
C MET A 46 -3.28 3.27 7.70
N LYS A 47 -3.28 2.33 8.66
CA LYS A 47 -3.81 0.96 8.53
C LYS A 47 -3.01 0.07 7.56
N LEU A 48 -1.76 0.43 7.31
CA LEU A 48 -0.81 -0.39 6.57
C LEU A 48 0.00 -1.26 7.54
N GLU A 49 0.52 -2.38 7.05
CA GLU A 49 1.40 -3.22 7.86
C GLU A 49 2.84 -2.71 7.76
N TYR A 50 3.47 -2.37 8.89
CA TYR A 50 4.87 -1.95 8.93
C TYR A 50 5.85 -3.13 8.93
N ALA A 51 6.94 -3.01 8.18
CA ALA A 51 8.13 -3.87 8.27
C ALA A 51 9.42 -3.03 8.34
N PRO A 52 10.41 -3.42 9.17
CA PRO A 52 11.68 -2.68 9.30
C PRO A 52 12.66 -2.90 8.14
N ASP A 53 12.52 -4.01 7.43
CA ASP A 53 13.41 -4.41 6.34
C ASP A 53 12.67 -5.33 5.36
N LEU A 54 13.31 -5.56 4.21
CA LEU A 54 12.73 -6.34 3.12
C LEU A 54 12.59 -7.82 3.48
N GLU A 55 13.53 -8.37 4.26
CA GLU A 55 13.51 -9.78 4.68
C GLU A 55 12.26 -10.07 5.53
N THR A 56 12.02 -9.23 6.54
CA THR A 56 10.82 -9.31 7.39
C THR A 56 9.54 -9.17 6.58
N ALA A 57 9.51 -8.25 5.59
CA ALA A 57 8.33 -8.06 4.75
C ALA A 57 8.05 -9.29 3.87
N LEU A 58 9.09 -9.87 3.27
CA LEU A 58 8.97 -11.07 2.43
C LEU A 58 8.55 -12.29 3.24
N ASP A 59 9.12 -12.50 4.42
CA ASP A 59 8.74 -13.59 5.32
C ASP A 59 7.24 -13.55 5.66
N ARG A 60 6.72 -12.35 5.96
CA ARG A 60 5.29 -12.16 6.22
C ARG A 60 4.45 -12.35 4.96
N ALA A 61 4.90 -11.85 3.81
CA ALA A 61 4.21 -12.08 2.54
C ALA A 61 4.12 -13.58 2.20
N TYR A 62 5.20 -14.34 2.36
CA TYR A 62 5.22 -15.78 2.15
C TYR A 62 4.41 -16.55 3.19
N ALA A 63 4.35 -16.08 4.45
CA ALA A 63 3.46 -16.66 5.45
C ALA A 63 1.97 -16.50 5.04
N LEU A 64 1.60 -15.39 4.39
CA LEU A 64 0.24 -15.12 3.93
C LEU A 64 -0.12 -15.81 2.61
N LYS A 65 0.83 -15.96 1.68
CA LYS A 65 0.57 -16.46 0.31
C LYS A 65 1.08 -17.88 0.05
N GLY A 66 1.96 -18.40 0.91
CA GLY A 66 2.69 -19.66 0.70
C GLY A 66 4.14 -19.43 0.28
N LYS A 67 5.03 -20.34 0.67
CA LYS A 67 6.48 -20.24 0.41
C LYS A 67 6.86 -20.28 -1.06
N ASP A 68 6.07 -20.96 -1.88
CA ASP A 68 6.28 -21.10 -3.33
C ASP A 68 5.46 -20.09 -4.15
N ALA A 69 5.01 -19.00 -3.52
CA ALA A 69 4.23 -17.98 -4.22
C ALA A 69 5.06 -17.33 -5.34
N HIS A 70 4.43 -17.16 -6.51
CA HIS A 70 5.06 -16.45 -7.62
C HIS A 70 5.32 -14.99 -7.25
N THR A 71 6.58 -14.55 -7.39
CA THR A 71 7.01 -13.20 -7.01
C THR A 71 7.48 -12.42 -8.23
N VAL A 72 6.90 -11.24 -8.43
CA VAL A 72 7.34 -10.26 -9.43
C VAL A 72 8.05 -9.13 -8.71
N VAL A 73 9.23 -8.75 -9.21
CA VAL A 73 10.03 -7.65 -8.64
C VAL A 73 10.01 -6.48 -9.62
N ILE A 74 9.61 -5.30 -9.13
CA ILE A 74 9.68 -4.04 -9.86
C ILE A 74 10.68 -3.14 -9.09
N PRO A 75 11.95 -3.06 -9.53
CA PRO A 75 12.98 -2.32 -8.79
C PRO A 75 12.72 -0.82 -8.68
N ASN A 76 11.99 -0.25 -9.65
CA ASN A 76 11.62 1.16 -9.67
C ASN A 76 10.17 1.30 -10.16
N GLY A 77 9.24 1.46 -9.22
CA GLY A 77 7.80 1.53 -9.51
C GLY A 77 7.34 2.82 -10.19
N ILE A 78 8.10 3.92 -10.12
CA ILE A 78 7.70 5.22 -10.71
C ILE A 78 8.19 5.40 -12.14
N SER A 79 9.10 4.56 -12.63
CA SER A 79 9.68 4.66 -13.98
C SER A 79 9.07 3.67 -14.98
N VAL A 80 8.01 2.96 -14.61
CA VAL A 80 7.37 1.94 -15.44
C VAL A 80 5.88 2.24 -15.64
N ILE A 81 5.37 1.91 -16.82
CA ILE A 81 3.93 1.81 -17.09
C ILE A 81 3.67 0.32 -17.27
N VAL A 82 2.81 -0.25 -16.43
CA VAL A 82 2.42 -1.66 -16.52
C VAL A 82 1.15 -1.74 -17.35
N GLU A 83 1.24 -2.40 -18.50
CA GLU A 83 0.11 -2.69 -19.38
C GLU A 83 -0.41 -4.12 -19.10
N GLU A 84 -1.67 -4.38 -19.46
CA GLU A 84 -2.32 -5.70 -19.34
C GLU A 84 -1.75 -6.72 -20.34
#